data_AF-M6Y7R1-F1
#
_entry.id   AF-M6Y7R1-F1
#
_cell.length_a   1.000
_cell.length_b   1.000
_cell.length_c   1.000
_cell.angle_alpha   90.00
_cell.angle_beta   90.00
_cell.angle_gamma   90.00
#
_symmetry.space_group_name_H-M   'P 1'
#
loop_
_entity.id
_entity.type
_entity.pdbx_description
1 polymer ?
#
loop_
_entity_poly.entity_id
_entity_poly.type
_entity_poly.pdbx_seq_one_letter_code
_entity_poly.pdbx_strand_id
1 'polypeptide(L)'
;MNFADYETKLKSKYDFLKIDVFGTIGDKLDLVKKTRKILFISNTQKEQSYAAYNQEDFIDYASELGDGEDVRKRIIEYANQKIKSELIVPVIYLSHEEQAIPIGFVHAQNRNREIDILEVMEIKTLTFEMVDRIRESNTILVKERFQIVNISTGGLKVKINHPDLNQDFIKRAGFTFDIFFKMQAPLTAFGVIRSVTKDAEGNLYVGLSIEGNSYRPGERKKYIDNVNRLLVEANPI
;
A
#
# COMPACT_ATOMS: atom_id res chain seq x y z
N MET A 1 11.94 -0.32 8.74
CA MET A 1 12.54 -0.50 7.39
C MET A 1 12.91 0.87 6.85
N ASN A 2 14.10 1.03 6.30
CA ASN A 2 14.65 2.35 5.92
C ASN A 2 14.76 2.45 4.40
N PHE A 3 14.29 3.56 3.81
CA PHE A 3 14.38 3.84 2.38
C PHE A 3 15.84 3.90 1.85
N ALA A 4 16.82 4.03 2.76
CA ALA A 4 18.25 4.12 2.48
C ALA A 4 18.83 2.94 1.67
N ASP A 5 18.33 1.71 1.85
CA ASP A 5 18.84 0.53 1.13
C ASP A 5 18.51 0.59 -0.36
N TYR A 6 17.33 1.11 -0.69
CA TYR A 6 16.87 1.28 -2.07
C TYR A 6 17.54 2.48 -2.75
N GLU A 7 17.78 3.55 -1.99
CA GLU A 7 18.53 4.69 -2.47
C GLU A 7 19.95 4.26 -2.89
N THR A 8 20.61 3.44 -2.09
CA THR A 8 21.96 2.93 -2.39
C THR A 8 22.03 2.14 -3.69
N LYS A 9 21.01 1.33 -4.01
CA LYS A 9 20.94 0.56 -5.26
C LYS A 9 20.82 1.44 -6.51
N LEU A 10 20.11 2.55 -6.41
CA LEU A 10 19.78 3.42 -7.54
C LEU A 10 20.76 4.61 -7.67
N LYS A 11 21.45 4.98 -6.59
CA LYS A 11 22.29 6.18 -6.52
C LYS A 11 23.40 6.22 -7.57
N SER A 12 23.94 5.08 -7.99
CA SER A 12 24.98 5.05 -9.03
C SER A 12 24.47 5.40 -10.43
N LYS A 13 23.15 5.38 -10.65
CA LYS A 13 22.53 5.65 -11.96
C LYS A 13 22.17 7.12 -12.15
N TYR A 14 21.98 7.89 -11.08
CA TYR A 14 21.44 9.24 -11.13
C TYR A 14 22.34 10.27 -10.44
N ASP A 15 22.48 11.45 -11.03
CA ASP A 15 23.25 12.55 -10.43
C ASP A 15 22.60 13.06 -9.13
N PHE A 16 21.27 12.98 -9.06
CA PHE A 16 20.50 13.22 -7.85
C PHE A 16 19.44 12.12 -7.73
N LEU A 17 19.36 11.54 -6.54
CA LEU A 17 18.32 10.59 -6.17
C LEU A 17 17.87 10.90 -4.75
N LYS A 18 16.56 10.92 -4.52
CA LYS A 18 15.97 11.05 -3.21
C LYS A 18 14.76 10.11 -3.10
N ILE A 19 14.70 9.35 -2.02
CA ILE A 19 13.53 8.55 -1.65
C ILE A 19 13.04 9.05 -0.30
N ASP A 20 11.81 9.53 -0.23
CA ASP A 20 11.28 10.17 0.98
C ASP A 20 9.75 10.11 1.04
N VAL A 21 9.20 10.47 2.19
CA VAL A 21 7.74 10.59 2.38
C VAL A 21 7.24 11.93 1.83
N PHE A 22 5.98 11.97 1.40
CA PHE A 22 5.37 13.22 0.94
C PHE A 22 5.16 14.19 2.11
N GLY A 23 6.04 15.19 2.23
CA GLY A 23 5.88 16.36 3.09
C GLY A 23 5.04 17.48 2.45
N THR A 24 5.20 18.71 2.97
CA THR A 24 4.66 19.97 2.41
C THR A 24 5.74 20.68 1.62
N ILE A 25 6.20 20.09 0.51
CA ILE A 25 7.37 20.60 -0.21
C ILE A 25 7.12 20.57 -1.72
N GLY A 26 6.83 21.73 -2.30
CA GLY A 26 7.00 22.03 -3.72
C GLY A 26 5.89 21.54 -4.66
N ASP A 27 5.54 22.42 -5.60
CA ASP A 27 4.40 22.26 -6.50
C ASP A 27 4.38 20.94 -7.28
N LYS A 28 5.55 20.44 -7.72
CA LYS A 28 5.65 19.17 -8.47
C LYS A 28 5.38 17.93 -7.61
N LEU A 29 5.85 17.90 -6.37
CA LEU A 29 5.62 16.76 -5.48
C LEU A 29 4.17 16.74 -5.01
N ASP A 30 3.56 17.91 -4.78
CA ASP A 30 2.15 18.03 -4.46
C ASP A 30 1.27 17.59 -5.64
N LEU A 31 1.65 17.94 -6.87
CA LEU A 31 0.99 17.46 -8.08
C LEU A 31 1.06 15.94 -8.21
N VAL A 32 2.24 15.34 -8.05
CA VAL A 32 2.43 13.88 -8.07
C VAL A 32 1.62 13.20 -6.96
N LYS A 33 1.60 13.76 -5.75
CA LYS A 33 0.82 13.24 -4.63
C LYS A 33 -0.69 13.28 -4.91
N LYS A 34 -1.19 14.39 -5.44
CA LYS A 34 -2.62 14.61 -5.74
C LYS A 34 -3.10 13.71 -6.86
N THR A 35 -2.34 13.66 -7.96
CA THR A 35 -2.70 12.90 -9.17
C THR A 35 -2.40 11.41 -9.04
N ARG A 36 -1.42 11.05 -8.19
CA ARG A 36 -0.87 9.70 -8.05
C ARG A 36 -0.22 9.17 -9.33
N LYS A 37 0.12 10.08 -10.26
CA LYS A 37 0.73 9.78 -11.56
C LYS A 37 2.22 10.11 -11.54
N ILE A 38 2.96 9.52 -12.48
CA ILE A 38 4.40 9.71 -12.65
C ILE A 38 4.65 11.04 -13.37
N LEU A 39 5.54 11.87 -12.83
CA LEU A 39 6.12 12.98 -13.60
C LEU A 39 7.38 12.48 -14.30
N PHE A 40 7.37 12.47 -15.63
CA PHE A 40 8.51 12.00 -16.42
C PHE A 40 8.86 13.04 -17.50
N ILE A 41 10.05 13.61 -17.39
CA ILE A 41 10.61 14.56 -18.35
C ILE A 41 11.94 13.99 -18.85
N SER A 42 11.88 13.29 -19.99
CA SER A 42 13.05 12.62 -20.57
C SER A 42 14.18 13.58 -20.94
N ASN A 43 13.83 14.79 -21.39
CA ASN A 43 14.77 15.87 -21.67
C ASN A 43 14.12 17.23 -21.40
N THR A 44 14.56 17.92 -20.36
CA THR A 44 14.02 19.23 -19.92
C THR A 44 14.20 20.33 -20.97
N GLN A 45 15.05 20.12 -21.97
CA GLN A 45 15.36 21.08 -23.04
C GLN A 45 14.52 20.84 -24.31
N LYS A 46 13.59 19.88 -24.29
CA LYS A 46 12.66 19.59 -25.40
C LYS A 46 11.23 19.80 -24.92
N GLU A 47 10.48 20.65 -25.60
CA GLU A 47 9.09 20.99 -25.25
C GLU A 47 8.18 19.75 -25.22
N GLN A 48 8.34 18.85 -26.20
CA GLN A 48 7.60 17.59 -26.28
C GLN A 48 7.80 16.64 -25.07
N SER A 49 8.88 16.78 -24.32
CA SER A 49 9.16 15.94 -23.14
C SER A 49 8.34 16.34 -21.91
N TYR A 50 7.56 17.43 -21.98
CA TYR A 50 6.65 17.86 -20.92
C TYR A 50 5.25 17.25 -21.05
N ALA A 51 4.93 16.69 -22.22
CA ALA A 51 3.69 15.96 -22.42
C ALA A 51 3.73 14.58 -21.74
N ALA A 52 2.57 14.07 -21.34
CA ALA A 52 2.48 12.74 -20.74
C ALA A 52 2.91 11.66 -21.74
N TYR A 53 3.71 10.69 -21.28
CA TYR A 53 4.03 9.50 -22.08
C TYR A 53 2.76 8.68 -22.41
N ASN A 54 1.86 8.56 -21.44
CA ASN A 54 0.47 8.14 -21.63
C ASN A 54 -0.44 8.85 -20.61
N GLN A 55 -1.73 8.99 -20.93
CA GLN A 55 -2.67 9.79 -20.13
C GLN A 55 -3.10 9.11 -18.81
N GLU A 56 -2.88 7.80 -18.66
CA GLU A 56 -3.36 7.02 -17.51
C GLU A 56 -2.38 7.12 -16.33
N ASP A 57 -1.11 6.80 -16.59
CA ASP A 57 -0.07 6.66 -15.56
C ASP A 57 0.81 7.91 -15.40
N PHE A 58 0.84 8.80 -16.39
CA PHE A 58 1.77 9.92 -16.43
C PHE A 58 1.06 11.28 -16.38
N ILE A 59 1.74 12.24 -15.80
CA ILE A 59 1.31 13.64 -15.73
C ILE A 59 1.63 14.31 -17.05
N ASP A 60 0.65 15.02 -17.61
CA ASP A 60 0.87 15.96 -18.69
C ASP A 60 1.31 17.31 -18.10
N TYR A 61 2.61 17.46 -17.90
CA TYR A 61 3.14 18.61 -17.19
C TYR A 61 3.05 19.90 -18.01
N ALA A 62 3.01 19.80 -19.34
CA ALA A 62 2.75 20.95 -20.21
C ALA A 62 1.35 21.54 -19.91
N SER A 63 0.33 20.68 -19.84
CA SER A 63 -1.05 21.08 -19.52
C SER A 63 -1.19 21.66 -18.10
N GLU A 64 -0.40 21.16 -17.14
CA GLU A 64 -0.40 21.65 -15.75
C GLU A 64 0.32 22.99 -15.57
N LEU A 65 1.27 23.33 -16.45
CA LEU A 65 1.99 24.60 -16.41
C LEU A 65 1.15 25.76 -16.97
N GLY A 66 0.19 25.49 -17.87
CA GLY A 66 -0.67 26.49 -18.48
C GLY A 66 -0.48 26.55 -20.01
N ASP A 67 0.35 27.48 -20.48
CA ASP A 67 0.59 27.69 -21.91
C ASP A 67 2.06 27.46 -22.34
N GLY A 68 2.32 27.64 -23.65
CA GLY A 68 3.65 27.44 -24.23
C GLY A 68 4.71 28.43 -23.74
N GLU A 69 4.33 29.63 -23.27
CA GLU A 69 5.30 30.55 -22.67
C GLU A 69 5.77 30.04 -21.30
N ASP A 70 4.86 29.47 -20.50
CA ASP A 70 5.20 28.89 -19.20
C ASP A 70 6.06 27.63 -19.33
N VAL A 71 5.82 26.81 -20.35
CA VAL A 71 6.72 25.69 -20.68
C VAL A 71 8.11 26.20 -21.04
N ARG A 72 8.23 27.26 -21.87
CA ARG A 72 9.54 27.86 -22.20
C ARG A 72 10.26 28.43 -20.98
N LYS A 73 9.56 29.13 -20.09
CA LYS A 73 10.13 29.60 -18.81
C LYS A 73 10.70 28.42 -18.02
N ARG A 74 9.96 27.32 -17.94
CA ARG A 74 10.40 26.11 -17.24
C ARG A 74 11.64 25.48 -17.88
N ILE A 75 11.72 25.42 -19.21
CA ILE A 75 12.93 24.95 -19.92
C ILE A 75 14.16 25.77 -19.51
N ILE A 76 14.03 27.10 -19.45
CA ILE A 76 15.11 28.02 -19.03
C ILE A 76 15.50 27.78 -17.56
N GLU A 77 14.52 27.59 -16.67
CA GLU A 77 14.78 27.26 -15.26
C GLU A 77 15.60 25.96 -15.11
N TYR A 78 15.22 24.89 -15.81
CA TYR A 78 15.98 23.64 -15.78
C TYR A 78 17.39 23.80 -16.36
N ALA A 79 17.56 24.60 -17.41
CA ALA A 79 18.87 24.89 -17.99
C ALA A 79 19.78 25.59 -16.97
N ASN A 80 19.24 26.60 -16.25
CA ASN A 80 19.95 27.31 -15.19
C ASN A 80 20.33 26.39 -14.01
N GLN A 81 19.46 25.43 -13.69
CA GLN A 81 19.71 24.41 -12.66
C GLN A 81 20.62 23.27 -13.14
N LYS A 82 20.98 23.25 -14.43
CA LYS A 82 21.79 22.20 -15.08
C LYS A 82 21.15 20.81 -14.97
N ILE A 83 19.82 20.74 -15.07
CA ILE A 83 19.07 19.47 -15.05
C ILE A 83 18.69 19.13 -16.48
N LYS A 84 19.15 17.97 -16.97
CA LYS A 84 18.85 17.45 -18.31
C LYS A 84 17.58 16.62 -18.34
N SER A 85 17.30 15.86 -17.29
CA SER A 85 16.14 14.99 -17.19
C SER A 85 15.68 14.86 -15.74
N GLU A 86 14.39 14.62 -15.55
CA GLU A 86 13.78 14.48 -14.24
C GLU A 86 12.67 13.43 -14.24
N LEU A 87 12.60 12.68 -13.15
CA LEU A 87 11.60 11.66 -12.91
C LEU A 87 11.14 11.71 -11.45
N ILE A 88 9.83 11.72 -11.23
CA ILE A 88 9.22 11.57 -9.92
C ILE A 88 8.19 10.46 -9.98
N VAL A 89 8.44 9.37 -9.25
CA VAL A 89 7.56 8.20 -9.17
C VAL A 89 6.90 8.16 -7.80
N PRO A 90 5.56 8.19 -7.69
CA PRO A 90 4.88 8.05 -6.41
C PRO A 90 5.00 6.61 -5.89
N VAL A 91 5.26 6.47 -4.59
CA VAL A 91 5.15 5.22 -3.84
C VAL A 91 3.74 5.14 -3.28
N ILE A 92 2.94 4.20 -3.80
CA ILE A 92 1.51 4.07 -3.50
C ILE A 92 1.27 2.80 -2.70
N TYR A 93 0.75 2.96 -1.49
CA TYR A 93 0.29 1.87 -0.65
C TYR A 93 -1.19 1.59 -0.94
N LEU A 94 -1.51 0.34 -1.31
CA LEU A 94 -2.90 -0.11 -1.38
C LEU A 94 -3.34 -0.61 -0.01
N SER A 95 -4.35 0.04 0.56
CA SER A 95 -4.99 -0.39 1.80
C SER A 95 -5.79 -1.70 1.60
N HIS A 96 -6.23 -2.30 2.70
CA HIS A 96 -7.11 -3.48 2.66
C HIS A 96 -8.47 -3.19 2.01
N GLU A 97 -8.89 -1.93 1.96
CA GLU A 97 -10.12 -1.47 1.32
C GLU A 97 -9.88 -1.06 -0.14
N GLU A 98 -8.76 -1.52 -0.74
CA GLU A 98 -8.33 -1.18 -2.11
C GLU A 98 -8.11 0.34 -2.34
N GLN A 99 -7.99 1.12 -1.26
CA GLN A 99 -7.71 2.55 -1.36
C GLN A 99 -6.23 2.78 -1.66
N ALA A 100 -5.95 3.50 -2.74
CA ALA A 100 -4.61 3.95 -3.11
C ALA A 100 -4.19 5.17 -2.27
N ILE A 101 -3.20 4.97 -1.39
CA ILE A 101 -2.66 5.98 -0.48
C ILE A 101 -1.23 6.32 -0.91
N PRO A 102 -0.96 7.53 -1.41
CA PRO A 102 0.41 7.96 -1.72
C PRO A 102 1.18 8.21 -0.42
N ILE A 103 2.21 7.39 -0.16
CA ILE A 103 2.98 7.43 1.09
C ILE A 103 4.35 8.10 0.94
N GLY A 104 4.89 8.16 -0.28
CA GLY A 104 6.19 8.76 -0.56
C GLY A 104 6.49 8.84 -2.04
N PHE A 105 7.73 9.14 -2.38
CA PHE A 105 8.17 9.30 -3.76
C PHE A 105 9.63 8.85 -3.94
N VAL A 106 9.96 8.54 -5.20
CA VAL A 106 11.33 8.45 -5.69
C VAL A 106 11.53 9.60 -6.67
N HIS A 107 12.48 10.49 -6.38
CA HIS A 107 12.84 11.63 -7.21
C HIS A 107 14.25 11.44 -7.76
N ALA A 108 14.37 11.38 -9.07
CA ALA A 108 15.62 11.19 -9.78
C ALA A 108 15.85 12.31 -10.79
N GLN A 109 17.10 12.76 -10.93
CA GLN A 109 17.50 13.75 -11.94
C GLN A 109 18.88 13.40 -12.50
N ASN A 110 19.11 13.77 -13.75
CA ASN A 110 20.44 13.75 -14.36
C ASN A 110 20.79 15.13 -14.95
N ARG A 111 22.08 15.43 -15.00
CA ARG A 111 22.64 16.68 -15.55
C ARG A 111 23.10 16.53 -16.99
N ASN A 112 23.48 15.32 -17.40
CA ASN A 112 24.14 15.10 -18.69
C ASN A 112 23.47 14.05 -19.58
N ARG A 113 22.48 13.29 -19.08
CA ARG A 113 21.80 12.22 -19.83
C ARG A 113 20.28 12.35 -19.77
N GLU A 114 19.62 11.81 -20.79
CA GLU A 114 18.18 11.60 -20.77
C GLU A 114 17.85 10.38 -19.87
N ILE A 115 16.64 10.35 -19.32
CA ILE A 115 16.06 9.16 -18.67
C ILE A 115 15.19 8.48 -19.71
N ASP A 116 15.39 7.18 -19.92
CA ASP A 116 14.54 6.40 -20.81
C ASP A 116 13.32 5.79 -20.09
N ILE A 117 12.37 5.27 -20.86
CA ILE A 117 11.15 4.67 -20.29
C ILE A 117 11.41 3.35 -19.55
N LEU A 118 12.45 2.59 -19.91
CA LEU A 118 12.82 1.36 -19.22
C LEU A 118 13.30 1.64 -17.79
N GLU A 119 14.05 2.73 -17.59
CA GLU A 119 14.46 3.21 -16.28
C GLU A 119 13.26 3.64 -15.42
N VAL A 120 12.24 4.25 -16.04
CA VAL A 120 10.98 4.55 -15.35
C VAL A 120 10.31 3.27 -14.85
N MET A 121 10.25 2.24 -15.68
CA MET A 121 9.65 0.94 -15.33
C MET A 121 10.46 0.21 -14.25
N GLU A 122 11.78 0.32 -14.27
CA GLU A 122 12.66 -0.20 -13.22
C GLU A 122 12.33 0.45 -11.87
N ILE A 123 12.24 1.79 -11.82
CA ILE A 123 11.89 2.51 -10.59
C ILE A 123 10.47 2.14 -10.15
N LYS A 124 9.50 2.09 -11.07
CA LYS A 124 8.11 1.68 -10.77
C LYS A 124 8.09 0.30 -10.12
N THR A 125 8.82 -0.66 -10.67
CA THR A 125 8.95 -2.03 -10.10
C THR A 125 9.52 -1.98 -8.69
N LEU A 126 10.59 -1.20 -8.50
CA LEU A 126 11.22 -1.03 -7.18
C LEU A 126 10.27 -0.40 -6.16
N THR A 127 9.40 0.55 -6.55
CA THR A 127 8.39 1.11 -5.63
C THR A 127 7.36 0.07 -5.19
N PHE A 128 6.99 -0.90 -6.05
CA PHE A 128 6.11 -2.00 -5.64
C PHE A 128 6.79 -2.92 -4.62
N GLU A 129 8.05 -3.29 -4.85
CA GLU A 129 8.82 -4.09 -3.90
C GLU A 129 8.94 -3.40 -2.53
N MET A 130 9.15 -2.08 -2.51
CA MET A 130 9.19 -1.29 -1.28
C MET A 130 7.87 -1.39 -0.51
N VAL A 131 6.74 -1.25 -1.21
CA VAL A 131 5.40 -1.33 -0.62
C VAL A 131 5.12 -2.73 -0.05
N ASP A 132 5.48 -3.77 -0.79
CA ASP A 132 5.32 -5.15 -0.34
C ASP A 132 6.13 -5.41 0.93
N ARG A 133 7.39 -4.96 0.97
CA ARG A 133 8.22 -5.10 2.17
C ARG A 133 7.74 -4.27 3.36
N ILE A 134 7.17 -3.09 3.13
CA ILE A 134 6.50 -2.29 4.18
C ILE A 134 5.30 -3.06 4.73
N ARG A 135 4.49 -3.67 3.86
CA ARG A 135 3.35 -4.49 4.26
C ARG A 135 3.80 -5.71 5.09
N GLU A 136 4.83 -6.41 4.65
CA GLU A 136 5.43 -7.53 5.40
C GLU A 136 5.95 -7.10 6.77
N SER A 137 6.68 -5.98 6.83
CA SER A 137 7.26 -5.45 8.08
C SER A 137 6.20 -5.02 9.11
N ASN A 138 5.02 -4.60 8.64
CA ASN A 138 3.90 -4.18 9.49
C ASN A 138 2.92 -5.33 9.82
N THR A 139 3.20 -6.55 9.33
CA THR A 139 2.40 -7.74 9.60
C THR A 139 2.98 -8.49 10.80
N ILE A 140 2.23 -8.53 11.91
CA ILE A 140 2.56 -9.39 13.05
C ILE A 140 1.98 -10.76 12.78
N LEU A 141 2.85 -11.77 12.60
CA LEU A 141 2.43 -13.17 12.52
C LEU A 141 2.34 -13.76 13.91
N VAL A 142 1.14 -14.19 14.29
CA VAL A 142 0.90 -14.86 15.58
C VAL A 142 0.58 -16.31 15.30
N LYS A 143 1.35 -17.23 15.89
CA LYS A 143 1.15 -18.68 15.74
C LYS A 143 0.28 -19.28 16.83
N GLU A 144 -0.02 -18.51 17.87
CA GLU A 144 -0.85 -18.95 18.99
C GLU A 144 -2.31 -19.16 18.57
N ARG A 145 -2.98 -20.08 19.26
CA ARG A 145 -4.40 -20.35 19.04
C ARG A 145 -5.22 -19.60 20.07
N PHE A 146 -6.17 -18.81 19.59
CA PHE A 146 -7.09 -18.07 20.43
C PHE A 146 -8.46 -18.73 20.46
N GLN A 147 -9.14 -18.62 21.61
CA GLN A 147 -10.45 -19.20 21.78
C GLN A 147 -11.51 -18.37 21.04
N ILE A 148 -12.30 -19.04 20.21
CA ILE A 148 -13.54 -18.46 19.68
C ILE A 148 -14.61 -18.51 20.78
N VAL A 149 -15.08 -17.34 21.18
CA VAL A 149 -16.10 -17.15 22.25
C VAL A 149 -17.50 -17.29 21.68
N ASN A 150 -17.72 -16.77 20.47
CA ASN A 150 -18.99 -16.84 19.76
C ASN A 150 -18.72 -16.88 18.25
N ILE A 151 -19.57 -17.57 17.50
CA ILE A 151 -19.46 -17.72 16.05
C ILE A 151 -20.85 -17.66 15.42
N SER A 152 -20.95 -17.03 14.25
CA SER A 152 -22.16 -16.89 13.45
C SER A 152 -21.81 -16.99 11.98
N THR A 153 -22.79 -17.07 11.08
CA THR A 153 -22.51 -17.13 9.63
C THR A 153 -21.89 -15.85 9.07
N GLY A 154 -22.03 -14.71 9.76
CA GLY A 154 -21.49 -13.41 9.33
C GLY A 154 -20.21 -12.98 10.05
N GLY A 155 -19.79 -13.67 11.11
CA GLY A 155 -18.70 -13.18 11.95
C GLY A 155 -18.47 -14.01 13.20
N LEU A 156 -17.42 -13.66 13.93
CA LEU A 156 -17.03 -14.35 15.16
C LEU A 156 -16.48 -13.39 16.21
N LYS A 157 -16.56 -13.81 17.47
CA LYS A 157 -15.95 -13.13 18.61
C LYS A 157 -14.81 -14.01 19.13
N VAL A 158 -13.62 -13.44 19.24
CA VAL A 158 -12.42 -14.14 19.72
C VAL A 158 -11.91 -13.51 21.01
N LYS A 159 -11.44 -14.34 21.95
CA LYS A 159 -10.71 -13.90 23.14
C LYS A 159 -9.22 -14.02 22.85
N ILE A 160 -8.51 -12.90 22.85
CA ILE A 160 -7.08 -12.80 22.57
C ILE A 160 -6.37 -12.36 23.85
N ASN A 161 -5.38 -13.14 24.24
CA ASN A 161 -4.56 -12.95 25.44
C ASN A 161 -3.08 -12.85 25.06
N HIS A 162 -2.76 -11.98 24.08
CA HIS A 162 -1.41 -11.81 23.59
C HIS A 162 -0.91 -10.37 23.83
N PRO A 163 0.15 -10.17 24.65
CA PRO A 163 0.63 -8.83 25.02
C PRO A 163 0.93 -7.93 23.82
N ASP A 164 1.59 -8.47 22.78
CA ASP A 164 1.99 -7.70 21.60
C ASP A 164 0.81 -7.27 20.71
N LEU A 165 -0.33 -7.95 20.83
CA LEU A 165 -1.53 -7.61 20.06
C LEU A 165 -2.43 -6.60 20.77
N ASN A 166 -2.22 -6.38 22.07
CA ASN A 166 -3.09 -5.57 22.91
C ASN A 166 -3.11 -4.08 22.54
N GLN A 167 -2.05 -3.57 21.89
CA GLN A 167 -1.96 -2.17 21.44
C GLN A 167 -2.32 -1.99 19.96
N ASP A 168 -2.27 -3.07 19.18
CA ASP A 168 -2.27 -3.02 17.72
C ASP A 168 -3.66 -3.19 17.10
N PHE A 169 -4.56 -3.95 17.73
CA PHE A 169 -5.90 -4.18 17.20
C PHE A 169 -6.77 -2.93 17.10
N ILE A 170 -6.52 -1.93 17.94
CA ILE A 170 -7.28 -0.67 17.97
C ILE A 170 -7.01 0.16 16.70
N LYS A 171 -5.88 -0.07 16.01
CA LYS A 171 -5.45 0.69 14.83
C LYS A 171 -5.64 -0.05 13.50
N ARG A 172 -5.97 -1.34 13.53
CA ARG A 172 -6.09 -2.18 12.32
C ARG A 172 -7.55 -2.27 11.88
N ALA A 173 -7.79 -2.21 10.57
CA ALA A 173 -9.13 -2.41 10.00
C ALA A 173 -9.57 -3.89 10.06
N GLY A 174 -8.62 -4.82 9.99
CA GLY A 174 -8.88 -6.25 9.96
C GLY A 174 -7.59 -7.06 9.92
N PHE A 175 -7.71 -8.38 9.87
CA PHE A 175 -6.58 -9.30 9.72
C PHE A 175 -7.02 -10.64 9.14
N THR A 176 -6.05 -11.34 8.53
CA THR A 176 -6.21 -12.73 8.07
C THR A 176 -5.93 -13.68 9.22
N PHE A 177 -6.74 -14.73 9.35
CA PHE A 177 -6.57 -15.77 10.36
C PHE A 177 -7.08 -17.12 9.87
N ASP A 178 -6.62 -18.19 10.53
CA ASP A 178 -7.09 -19.55 10.29
C ASP A 178 -8.08 -19.99 11.39
N ILE A 179 -9.21 -20.55 10.96
CA ILE A 179 -10.24 -21.11 11.82
C ILE A 179 -10.08 -22.63 11.87
N PHE A 180 -9.91 -23.18 13.06
CA PHE A 180 -9.77 -24.62 13.27
C PHE A 180 -11.09 -25.20 13.78
N PHE A 181 -11.83 -25.87 12.89
CA PHE A 181 -12.92 -26.75 13.30
C PHE A 181 -12.36 -28.12 13.69
N LYS A 182 -12.96 -28.78 14.70
CA LYS A 182 -12.52 -30.11 15.15
C LYS A 182 -12.52 -31.09 13.97
N MET A 183 -11.42 -31.84 13.83
CA MET A 183 -11.24 -32.91 12.82
C MET A 183 -11.31 -32.43 11.36
N GLN A 184 -11.05 -31.15 11.10
CA GLN A 184 -11.06 -30.59 9.75
C GLN A 184 -9.78 -29.80 9.46
N ALA A 185 -9.50 -29.59 8.17
CA ALA A 185 -8.44 -28.69 7.75
C ALA A 185 -8.77 -27.24 8.19
N PRO A 186 -7.76 -26.44 8.55
CA PRO A 186 -7.96 -25.04 8.88
C PRO A 186 -8.54 -24.28 7.70
N LEU A 187 -9.44 -23.34 8.02
CA LEU A 187 -10.10 -22.47 7.07
C LEU A 187 -9.53 -21.06 7.19
N THR A 188 -8.92 -20.55 6.12
CA THR A 188 -8.35 -19.20 6.10
C THR A 188 -9.42 -18.17 5.75
N ALA A 189 -9.59 -17.16 6.61
CA ALA A 189 -10.53 -16.08 6.42
C ALA A 189 -9.88 -14.71 6.68
N PHE A 190 -10.44 -13.66 6.09
CA PHE A 190 -10.15 -12.28 6.47
C PHE A 190 -11.33 -11.75 7.29
N GLY A 191 -11.02 -11.14 8.44
CA GLY A 191 -12.03 -10.50 9.29
C GLY A 191 -11.76 -9.03 9.47
N VAL A 192 -12.81 -8.23 9.29
CA VAL A 192 -12.84 -6.80 9.61
C VAL A 192 -13.20 -6.65 11.09
N ILE A 193 -12.41 -5.87 11.83
CA ILE A 193 -12.63 -5.60 13.24
C ILE A 193 -13.83 -4.67 13.37
N ARG A 194 -14.88 -5.12 14.07
CA ARG A 194 -16.11 -4.36 14.33
C ARG A 194 -16.19 -3.85 15.77
N SER A 195 -15.52 -4.53 16.70
CA SER A 195 -15.45 -4.09 18.09
C SER A 195 -14.21 -4.67 18.77
N VAL A 196 -13.66 -3.92 19.72
CA VAL A 196 -12.58 -4.35 20.61
C VAL A 196 -12.96 -3.93 22.02
N THR A 197 -13.01 -4.89 22.94
CA THR A 197 -13.27 -4.63 24.36
C THR A 197 -12.21 -5.33 25.20
N LYS A 198 -11.86 -4.77 26.34
CA LYS A 198 -10.82 -5.31 27.24
C LYS A 198 -11.47 -5.67 28.57
N ASP A 199 -11.16 -6.84 29.11
CA ASP A 199 -11.60 -7.22 30.46
C ASP A 199 -10.64 -6.72 31.55
N ALA A 200 -10.99 -6.96 32.82
CA ALA A 200 -10.20 -6.53 33.97
C ALA A 200 -8.83 -7.21 34.07
N GLU A 201 -8.67 -8.39 33.48
CA GLU A 201 -7.42 -9.15 33.41
C GLU A 201 -6.54 -8.71 32.24
N GLY A 202 -7.10 -7.88 31.36
CA GLY A 202 -6.42 -7.32 30.20
C GLY A 202 -6.50 -8.16 28.93
N ASN A 203 -7.36 -9.18 28.90
CA ASN A 203 -7.66 -9.93 27.67
C ASN A 203 -8.52 -9.08 26.74
N LEU A 204 -8.28 -9.20 25.43
CA LEU A 204 -9.08 -8.56 24.40
C LEU A 204 -10.18 -9.48 23.91
N TYR A 205 -11.38 -8.95 23.81
CA TYR A 205 -12.51 -9.53 23.10
C TYR A 205 -12.71 -8.75 21.81
N VAL A 206 -12.40 -9.38 20.70
CA VAL A 206 -12.46 -8.78 19.36
C VAL A 206 -13.64 -9.39 18.61
N GLY A 207 -14.58 -8.53 18.19
CA GLY A 207 -15.68 -8.90 17.30
C GLY A 207 -15.28 -8.67 15.85
N LEU A 208 -15.38 -9.71 15.02
CA LEU A 208 -14.96 -9.73 13.63
C LEU A 208 -16.16 -9.97 12.71
N SER A 209 -16.27 -9.17 11.66
CA SER A 209 -17.13 -9.44 10.51
C SER A 209 -16.29 -10.15 9.46
N ILE A 210 -16.76 -11.31 8.97
CA ILE A 210 -16.05 -12.03 7.91
C ILE A 210 -16.46 -11.40 6.58
N GLU A 211 -15.50 -10.79 5.90
CA GLU A 211 -15.74 -10.11 4.62
C GLU A 211 -15.02 -10.79 3.46
N GLY A 212 -15.63 -10.69 2.28
CA GLY A 212 -15.06 -11.16 1.02
C GLY A 212 -15.07 -12.67 0.83
N ASN A 213 -14.81 -13.07 -0.41
CA ASN A 213 -14.36 -14.44 -0.67
C ASN A 213 -12.98 -14.54 -0.02
N SER A 214 -12.81 -15.46 0.92
CA SER A 214 -11.51 -16.08 1.18
C SER A 214 -10.70 -16.18 -0.11
N TYR A 215 -9.38 -15.98 -0.05
CA TYR A 215 -8.46 -16.13 -1.20
C TYR A 215 -8.62 -17.46 -1.98
N ARG A 216 -9.34 -18.44 -1.40
CA ARG A 216 -9.70 -19.72 -2.02
C ARG A 216 -11.21 -19.81 -2.25
N PRO A 217 -11.65 -20.09 -3.50
CA PRO A 217 -13.05 -20.40 -3.79
C PRO A 217 -13.57 -21.55 -2.92
N GLY A 218 -14.76 -21.38 -2.33
CA GLY A 218 -15.46 -22.43 -1.57
C GLY A 218 -15.25 -22.44 -0.05
N GLU A 219 -14.27 -21.72 0.50
CA GLU A 219 -14.09 -21.69 1.97
C GLU A 219 -15.29 -20.99 2.65
N ARG A 220 -15.84 -19.92 2.07
CA ARG A 220 -17.05 -19.28 2.62
C ARG A 220 -18.21 -20.26 2.79
N LYS A 221 -18.42 -21.17 1.83
CA LYS A 221 -19.46 -22.20 1.93
C LYS A 221 -19.14 -23.19 3.06
N LYS A 222 -17.91 -23.71 3.11
CA LYS A 222 -17.47 -24.62 4.19
C LYS A 222 -17.61 -23.98 5.58
N TYR A 223 -17.29 -22.70 5.70
CA TYR A 223 -17.49 -21.95 6.94
C TYR A 223 -18.96 -21.94 7.36
N ILE A 224 -19.86 -21.55 6.46
CA ILE A 224 -21.30 -21.51 6.72
C ILE A 224 -21.83 -22.90 7.11
N ASP A 225 -21.45 -23.95 6.37
CA ASP A 225 -21.87 -25.32 6.63
C ASP A 225 -21.42 -25.79 8.02
N ASN A 226 -20.17 -25.50 8.41
CA ASN A 226 -19.64 -25.82 9.73
C ASN A 226 -20.33 -25.06 10.86
N VAL A 227 -20.59 -23.75 10.66
CA VAL A 227 -21.29 -22.94 11.65
C VAL A 227 -22.72 -23.46 11.84
N ASN A 228 -23.43 -23.74 10.75
CA ASN A 228 -24.78 -24.31 10.81
C ASN A 228 -24.79 -25.65 11.55
N ARG A 229 -23.80 -26.53 11.31
CA ARG A 229 -23.68 -27.80 12.04
C ARG A 229 -23.51 -27.58 13.55
N LEU A 230 -22.63 -26.65 13.95
CA LEU A 230 -22.44 -26.30 15.37
C LEU A 230 -23.71 -25.74 16.01
N LEU A 231 -24.47 -24.93 15.27
CA LEU A 231 -25.74 -24.37 15.77
C LEU A 231 -26.80 -25.46 15.98
N VAL A 232 -26.84 -26.47 15.11
CA VAL A 232 -27.73 -27.64 15.27
C VAL A 232 -27.28 -28.51 16.45
N GLU A 233 -25.98 -28.78 16.58
CA GLU A 233 -25.43 -29.55 17.71
C GLU A 233 -25.65 -28.87 19.07
N ALA A 234 -25.66 -27.54 19.11
CA ALA A 234 -25.89 -26.76 20.33
C ALA A 234 -27.36 -26.71 20.78
N ASN A 235 -28.31 -26.93 19.85
CA ASN A 235 -29.74 -26.99 20.10
C ASN A 235 -30.33 -28.31 19.57
N PRO A 236 -30.05 -29.46 20.21
CA PRO A 236 -30.68 -30.71 19.84
C PRO A 236 -32.18 -30.62 20.16
N ILE A 237 -33.02 -30.84 19.13
CA ILE A 237 -34.48 -31.00 19.29
C ILE A 237 -34.74 -32.32 20.02
#